data_AF-Q5BSB4-F1
#
_entry.id   AF-Q5BSB4-F1
#
_cell.length_a   1.000
_cell.length_b   1.000
_cell.length_c   1.000
_cell.angle_alpha   90.00
_cell.angle_beta   90.00
_cell.angle_gamma   90.00
#
_symmetry.space_group_name_H-M   'P 1'
#
loop_
_entity.id
_entity.type
_entity.pdbx_description
1 polymer ?
#
loop_
_entity_poly.entity_id
_entity_poly.type
_entity_poly.pdbx_seq_one_letter_code
_entity_poly.pdbx_strand_id
1 'polypeptide(L)'
;MAGIPKSDLPTSYPTSCLLGRVNVINVITHEEYRDKQPNGPLRSPYVFICADPHETLIKFPIRGKHKIYKLQKHMHIAAKKNLT
;
A
#
# COMPACT_ATOMS: atom_id res chain seq x y z
N MET A 1 4.55 24.96 -2.78
CA MET A 1 4.51 23.47 -2.82
C MET A 1 5.16 22.98 -1.54
N ALA A 2 4.37 22.67 -0.51
CA ALA A 2 4.93 22.17 0.75
C ALA A 2 5.40 20.73 0.51
N GLY A 3 6.72 20.52 0.50
CA GLY A 3 7.29 19.18 0.50
C GLY A 3 6.87 18.45 1.76
N ILE A 4 6.61 17.15 1.65
CA ILE A 4 6.32 16.29 2.80
C ILE A 4 7.50 16.41 3.78
N PRO A 5 7.28 16.71 5.06
CA PRO A 5 8.36 16.78 6.03
C PRO A 5 9.07 15.43 6.09
N LYS A 6 10.41 15.47 6.19
CA LYS A 6 11.26 14.26 6.18
C LYS A 6 10.88 13.25 7.29
N SER A 7 10.19 13.68 8.33
CA SER A 7 9.65 12.84 9.41
C SER A 7 8.69 11.76 8.94
N ASP A 8 7.98 12.00 7.83
CA ASP A 8 6.88 11.13 7.38
C ASP A 8 7.34 10.08 6.36
N LEU A 9 8.65 10.09 6.04
CA LEU A 9 9.25 9.12 5.15
C LEU A 9 9.91 8.00 5.95
N PRO A 10 9.78 6.74 5.52
CA PRO A 10 10.45 5.64 6.19
C PRO A 10 11.97 5.77 6.05
N THR A 11 12.69 5.39 7.10
CA THR A 11 14.16 5.40 7.11
C THR A 11 14.76 4.37 6.15
N SER A 12 14.03 3.28 5.87
CA SER A 12 14.45 2.25 4.92
C SER A 12 13.26 1.66 4.14
N TYR A 13 13.54 1.14 2.94
CA TYR A 13 12.56 0.49 2.06
C TYR A 13 12.92 -1.00 1.91
N PRO A 14 12.55 -1.86 2.89
CA PRO A 14 12.90 -3.26 2.84
C PRO A 14 12.17 -3.99 1.71
N THR A 15 12.80 -5.04 1.17
CA THR A 15 12.23 -5.87 0.10
C THR A 15 11.78 -7.24 0.64
N SER A 16 10.88 -7.91 -0.08
CA SER A 16 10.37 -9.25 0.28
C SER A 16 9.81 -9.35 1.71
N CYS A 17 9.09 -8.32 2.15
CA CYS A 17 8.40 -8.33 3.43
C CYS A 17 7.01 -7.69 3.35
N LEU A 18 6.13 -8.09 4.26
CA LEU A 18 4.81 -7.48 4.43
C LEU A 18 4.99 -6.22 5.27
N LEU A 19 4.62 -5.08 4.69
CA LEU A 19 4.79 -3.77 5.31
C LEU A 19 3.58 -3.34 6.15
N GLY A 20 2.39 -3.78 5.79
CA GLY A 20 1.16 -3.17 6.30
C GLY A 20 -0.10 -3.65 5.58
N ARG A 21 -1.20 -2.96 5.85
CA ARG A 21 -2.46 -3.08 5.12
C ARG A 21 -2.97 -1.69 4.73
N VAL A 22 -3.84 -1.69 3.73
CA VAL A 22 -4.69 -0.57 3.36
C VAL A 22 -6.09 -1.12 3.07
N ASN A 23 -7.10 -0.28 3.20
CA ASN A 23 -8.45 -0.59 2.75
C ASN A 23 -8.62 -0.09 1.31
N VAL A 24 -8.92 -0.98 0.37
CA VAL A 24 -9.27 -0.59 -1.00
C VAL A 24 -10.72 -0.12 -0.99
N ILE A 25 -10.94 1.18 -1.20
CA ILE A 25 -12.26 1.80 -1.13
C ILE A 25 -12.92 1.91 -2.51
N ASN A 26 -12.13 2.06 -3.57
CA ASN A 26 -12.64 2.14 -4.92
C ASN A 26 -11.57 1.77 -5.96
N VAL A 27 -11.99 1.45 -7.17
CA VAL A 27 -11.15 1.26 -8.35
C VAL A 27 -11.71 2.14 -9.45
N ILE A 28 -10.93 3.13 -9.90
CA ILE A 28 -11.35 4.05 -10.96
C ILE A 28 -10.44 3.94 -12.16
N THR A 29 -10.94 4.38 -13.30
CA THR A 29 -10.13 4.48 -14.52
C THR A 29 -9.10 5.60 -14.39
N HIS A 30 -8.07 5.53 -15.23
CA HIS A 30 -7.05 6.58 -15.28
C HIS A 30 -7.63 7.95 -15.66
N GLU A 31 -8.64 7.98 -16.53
CA GLU A 31 -9.32 9.21 -16.97
C GLU A 31 -10.02 9.88 -15.77
N GLU A 32 -10.86 9.14 -15.05
CA GLU A 32 -11.54 9.62 -13.84
C GLU A 32 -10.55 10.05 -12.73
N TYR A 33 -9.40 9.36 -12.63
CA TYR A 33 -8.35 9.75 -11.69
C TYR A 33 -7.70 11.09 -12.08
N ARG A 34 -7.49 11.33 -13.38
CA ARG A 34 -6.84 12.55 -13.88
C ARG A 34 -7.71 13.79 -13.68
N ASP A 35 -9.02 13.66 -13.78
CA ASP A 35 -9.96 14.75 -13.48
C ASP A 35 -9.87 15.17 -12.00
N LYS A 36 -9.64 14.21 -11.09
CA LYS A 36 -9.50 14.47 -9.64
C LYS A 36 -8.10 14.92 -9.26
N GLN A 37 -7.08 14.37 -9.92
CA GLN A 37 -5.67 14.62 -9.63
C GLN A 37 -4.90 14.85 -10.95
N PRO A 38 -4.92 16.08 -11.50
CA PRO A 38 -4.35 16.37 -12.82
C PRO A 38 -2.84 16.07 -12.93
N ASN A 39 -2.12 16.21 -11.81
CA ASN A 39 -0.68 15.97 -11.71
C ASN A 39 -0.34 14.61 -11.08
N GLY A 40 -1.30 13.68 -11.03
CA GLY A 40 -1.11 12.34 -10.47
C GLY A 40 -0.24 11.42 -11.37
N PRO A 41 0.29 10.33 -10.83
CA PRO A 41 1.16 9.41 -11.58
C PRO A 41 0.43 8.67 -12.72
N LEU A 42 0.98 8.75 -13.92
CA LEU A 42 0.42 8.27 -15.20
C LEU A 42 0.88 6.84 -15.58
N ARG A 43 0.74 5.84 -14.70
CA ARG A 43 1.38 4.52 -14.92
C ARG A 43 0.46 3.33 -15.18
N SER A 44 -0.83 3.40 -14.86
CA SER A 44 -1.76 2.26 -14.94
C SER A 44 -3.14 2.68 -15.47
N PRO A 45 -3.81 1.85 -16.30
CA PRO A 45 -5.16 2.15 -16.83
C PRO A 45 -6.23 2.18 -15.73
N TYR A 46 -6.00 1.50 -14.61
CA TYR A 46 -6.85 1.54 -13.42
C TYR A 46 -6.04 1.93 -12.20
N VAL A 47 -6.66 2.70 -11.31
CA VAL A 47 -6.06 3.21 -10.07
C VAL A 47 -6.87 2.71 -8.88
N PHE A 48 -6.18 2.06 -7.94
CA PHE A 48 -6.76 1.71 -6.65
C PHE A 48 -6.77 2.93 -5.74
N ILE A 49 -7.96 3.27 -5.24
CA ILE A 49 -8.11 4.26 -4.18
C ILE A 49 -8.06 3.51 -2.86
N CYS A 50 -7.06 3.84 -2.06
CA CYS A 50 -6.79 3.21 -0.78
C CYS A 50 -6.97 4.21 0.35
N ALA A 51 -7.52 3.77 1.47
CA ALA A 51 -7.65 4.52 2.70
C ALA A 51 -7.12 3.69 3.89
N ASP A 52 -7.01 4.32 5.05
CA ASP A 52 -6.64 3.64 6.31
C ASP A 52 -5.31 2.86 6.21
N PRO A 53 -4.18 3.54 5.90
CA PRO A 53 -2.89 2.88 5.83
C PRO A 53 -2.39 2.54 7.24
N HIS A 54 -2.16 1.25 7.49
CA HIS A 54 -1.57 0.77 8.73
C HIS A 54 -0.29 -0.01 8.44
N GLU A 55 0.80 0.40 9.06
CA GLU A 55 2.07 -0.32 9.02
C GLU A 55 2.05 -1.48 10.02
N THR A 56 2.80 -2.55 9.74
CA THR A 56 3.06 -3.59 10.73
C THR A 56 4.22 -3.20 11.64
N LEU A 57 4.07 -3.44 12.94
CA LEU A 57 5.11 -3.25 13.97
C LEU A 57 6.37 -4.07 13.68
N ILE A 58 6.18 -5.26 13.09
CA ILE A 58 7.27 -6.14 12.65
C ILE A 58 7.14 -6.42 11.15
N LYS A 59 8.28 -6.57 10.46
CA LYS A 59 8.31 -6.90 9.03
C LYS A 59 8.26 -8.41 8.85
N PHE A 60 7.13 -8.91 8.34
CA PHE A 60 6.98 -10.35 8.10
C PHE A 60 7.67 -10.74 6.78
N PRO A 61 8.61 -11.70 6.77
CA PRO A 61 9.26 -12.13 5.54
C PRO A 61 8.24 -12.85 4.65
N ILE A 62 7.99 -12.29 3.46
CA ILE A 62 7.12 -12.91 2.45
C ILE A 62 7.67 -12.68 1.05
N ARG A 63 7.61 -13.70 0.20
CA ARG A 63 7.86 -13.51 -1.23
C ARG A 63 6.62 -12.97 -1.91
N GLY A 64 6.77 -11.83 -2.59
CA GLY A 64 5.76 -11.32 -3.51
C GLY A 64 5.46 -12.36 -4.60
N LYS A 65 4.20 -12.44 -5.02
CA LYS A 65 3.76 -13.25 -6.16
C LYS A 65 3.13 -12.36 -7.21
N HIS A 66 3.00 -12.87 -8.42
CA HIS A 66 2.37 -12.15 -9.52
C HIS A 66 0.89 -11.85 -9.19
N LYS A 67 0.47 -10.59 -9.40
CA LYS A 67 -0.89 -10.08 -9.13
C LYS A 67 -1.33 -10.24 -7.67
N ILE A 68 -2.61 -10.04 -7.39
CA ILE A 68 -3.21 -10.23 -6.06
C ILE A 68 -3.22 -11.73 -5.76
N TYR A 69 -2.69 -12.12 -4.59
CA TYR A 69 -2.62 -13.51 -4.15
C TYR A 69 -3.07 -13.64 -2.70
N LYS A 70 -3.57 -14.83 -2.34
CA LYS A 70 -4.03 -15.12 -0.99
C LYS A 70 -2.84 -15.29 -0.04
N LEU A 71 -2.85 -14.55 1.07
CA LEU A 71 -1.88 -14.71 2.15
C LEU A 71 -2.13 -16.03 2.91
N GLN A 72 -1.07 -16.66 3.40
CA GLN A 72 -1.19 -17.85 4.23
C GLN A 72 -1.92 -17.53 5.54
N LYS A 73 -2.76 -18.44 6.02
CA LYS A 73 -3.65 -18.21 7.18
C LYS A 73 -2.88 -17.77 8.44
N HIS A 74 -1.77 -18.44 8.76
CA HIS A 74 -0.96 -18.12 9.93
C HIS A 74 -0.31 -16.73 9.82
N MET A 75 0.16 -16.35 8.63
CA MET A 75 0.71 -15.01 8.35
C MET A 75 -0.35 -13.92 8.47
N HIS A 76 -1.54 -14.15 7.93
CA HIS A 76 -2.65 -13.21 8.05
C HIS A 76 -3.02 -12.94 9.51
N ILE A 77 -3.12 -13.99 10.33
CA ILE A 77 -3.44 -13.86 11.77
C ILE A 77 -2.33 -13.09 12.48
N ALA A 78 -1.06 -13.40 12.22
CA ALA A 78 0.07 -12.72 12.83
C ALA A 78 0.14 -11.24 12.42
N ALA A 79 -0.04 -10.93 11.13
CA ALA A 79 -0.04 -9.56 10.62
C ALA A 79 -1.15 -8.73 11.26
N LYS A 80 -2.38 -9.27 11.32
CA LYS A 80 -3.52 -8.57 11.93
C LYS A 80 -3.29 -8.19 13.40
N LYS A 81 -2.55 -9.02 14.15
CA LYS A 81 -2.23 -8.76 15.56
C LYS A 81 -1.13 -7.71 15.76
N ASN A 82 -0.34 -7.41 14.73
CA ASN A 82 0.83 -6.54 14.80
C ASN A 82 0.65 -5.27 13.94
N LEU A 83 -0.59 -4.78 13.80
CA LEU A 83 -0.87 -3.51 13.12
C LEU A 83 -0.74 -2.35 14.12
N THR A 84 -0.16 -1.24 13.67
CA THR A 84 -0.05 0.02 14.42
C THR A 84 -1.36 0.78 14.43
#